data_AF-A0A7X7H2N5-F1
#
_entry.id   AF-A0A7X7H2N5-F1
#
_cell.length_a   1.000
_cell.length_b   1.000
_cell.length_c   1.000
_cell.angle_alpha   90.00
_cell.angle_beta   90.00
_cell.angle_gamma   90.00
#
_symmetry.space_group_name_H-M   'P 1'
#
loop_
_entity.id
_entity.type
_entity.pdbx_description
1 polymer ?
#
loop_
_entity_poly.entity_id
_entity_poly.type
_entity_poly.pdbx_seq_one_letter_code
_entity_poly.pdbx_strand_id
1 'polypeptide(L)'
;TDEEKAKWQYIVDKMYLPEDKERGIFLQQDDFLDKDIRPVSEIEDQRPINQHWSWDKILRSPFIKQADVLQGIYFLNDEYTMEQKEKNFDFYEPLTVHESSLSPCIHSILAAELGKQKKAVELYQRTARLDLDNYNNDTVDGLHITSMSGSWLAIVQGFAGMRYDHDQLKFNPFVPEGWDHYSFKINYRGRLIEVYVDHEGTKLTLLKGEDIDVLVHDKKVTLKEGETTNA
;
A
#
# COMPACT_ATOMS: atom_id res chain seq x y z
N THR A 1 10.52 11.15 32.78
CA THR A 1 9.98 11.75 34.02
C THR A 1 8.60 12.35 33.73
N ASP A 2 7.87 12.87 34.72
CA ASP A 2 6.59 13.55 34.46
C ASP A 2 6.76 14.85 33.66
N GLU A 3 7.90 15.53 33.84
CA GLU A 3 8.31 16.67 33.02
C GLU A 3 8.47 16.30 31.54
N GLU A 4 9.18 15.19 31.25
CA GLU A 4 9.33 14.72 29.86
C GLU A 4 7.98 14.32 29.25
N LYS A 5 7.10 13.65 30.01
CA LYS A 5 5.75 13.30 29.54
C LYS A 5 4.93 14.55 29.21
N ALA A 6 4.98 15.58 30.07
CA ALA A 6 4.32 16.85 29.80
C ALA A 6 4.89 17.52 28.54
N LYS A 7 6.21 17.43 28.32
CA LYS A 7 6.84 17.93 27.09
C LYS A 7 6.40 17.16 25.85
N TRP A 8 6.28 15.84 25.93
CA TRP A 8 5.78 15.03 24.82
C TRP A 8 4.33 15.38 24.48
N GLN A 9 3.46 15.53 25.49
CA GLN A 9 2.08 15.94 25.26
C GLN A 9 2.01 17.32 24.59
N TYR A 10 2.82 18.28 25.05
CA TYR A 10 2.92 19.58 24.40
C TYR A 10 3.31 19.49 22.92
N ILE A 11 4.25 18.59 22.57
CA ILE A 11 4.65 18.37 21.17
C ILE A 11 3.52 17.75 20.37
N VAL A 12 2.80 16.76 20.91
CA VAL A 12 1.61 16.16 20.28
C VAL A 12 0.56 17.24 19.97
N ASP A 13 0.24 18.09 20.96
CA ASP A 13 -0.79 19.13 20.85
C ASP A 13 -0.41 20.27 19.89
N LYS A 14 0.88 20.42 19.57
CA LYS A 14 1.43 21.54 18.79
C LYS A 14 2.18 21.11 17.53
N MET A 15 2.17 19.83 17.19
CA MET A 15 2.80 19.36 15.96
C MET A 15 2.12 20.01 14.76
N TYR A 16 2.90 20.70 13.95
CA TYR A 16 2.42 21.24 12.70
C TYR A 16 2.41 20.11 11.65
N LEU A 17 1.26 19.92 11.02
CA LEU A 17 1.03 18.92 9.97
C LEU A 17 0.56 19.68 8.72
N PRO A 18 1.40 19.80 7.68
CA PRO A 18 1.09 20.67 6.55
C PRO A 18 0.02 20.05 5.65
N GLU A 19 -0.99 20.85 5.29
CA GLU A 19 -2.09 20.46 4.43
C GLU A 19 -2.43 21.58 3.44
N ASP A 20 -2.81 21.20 2.21
CA ASP A 20 -3.46 22.11 1.28
C ASP A 20 -4.97 21.86 1.33
N LYS A 21 -5.68 22.76 2.01
CA LYS A 21 -7.14 22.62 2.25
C LYS A 21 -7.97 22.73 0.98
N GLU A 22 -7.50 23.47 -0.02
CA GLU A 22 -8.22 23.65 -1.29
C GLU A 22 -8.26 22.34 -2.08
N ARG A 23 -7.11 21.66 -2.20
CA ARG A 23 -7.00 20.35 -2.86
C ARG A 23 -7.42 19.20 -1.95
N GLY A 24 -7.41 19.40 -0.63
CA GLY A 24 -7.69 18.36 0.35
C GLY A 24 -6.59 17.29 0.41
N ILE A 25 -5.33 17.70 0.28
CA ILE A 25 -4.15 16.82 0.33
C ILE A 25 -3.23 17.21 1.48
N PHE A 26 -2.48 16.24 2.00
CA PHE A 26 -1.37 16.51 2.91
C PHE A 26 -0.15 16.89 2.10
N LEU A 27 0.62 17.87 2.54
CA LEU A 27 1.84 18.28 1.85
C LEU A 27 3.00 17.39 2.29
N GLN A 28 3.77 16.89 1.32
CA GLN A 28 4.97 16.09 1.62
C GLN A 28 5.99 16.89 2.44
N GLN A 29 6.08 18.19 2.19
CA GLN A 29 6.88 19.15 2.93
C GLN A 29 6.32 20.56 2.69
N ASP A 30 6.74 21.53 3.51
CA ASP A 30 6.49 22.94 3.21
C ASP A 30 7.01 23.29 1.80
N ASP A 31 6.27 24.17 1.14
CA ASP A 31 6.55 24.69 -0.21
C ASP A 31 6.65 23.61 -1.31
N PHE A 32 6.16 22.38 -1.07
CA PHE A 32 6.16 21.34 -2.12
C PHE A 32 5.39 21.80 -3.37
N LEU A 33 4.29 22.54 -3.20
CA LEU A 33 3.47 23.04 -4.30
C LEU A 33 4.11 24.19 -5.10
N ASP A 34 5.20 24.79 -4.61
CA ASP A 34 5.95 25.82 -5.34
C ASP A 34 6.88 25.21 -6.40
N LYS A 35 7.04 23.88 -6.40
CA LYS A 35 7.75 23.15 -7.44
C LYS A 35 6.98 23.23 -8.76
N ASP A 36 7.68 22.97 -9.85
CA ASP A 36 7.09 22.82 -11.18
C ASP A 36 6.32 21.48 -11.25
N ILE A 37 5.11 21.45 -10.70
CA ILE A 37 4.28 20.24 -10.57
C ILE A 37 3.84 19.75 -11.96
N ARG A 38 4.38 18.59 -12.36
CA ARG A 38 4.05 17.92 -13.61
C ARG A 38 4.30 16.40 -13.52
N PRO A 39 3.55 15.57 -14.25
CA PRO A 39 3.56 14.12 -14.08
C PRO A 39 4.83 13.46 -14.64
N VAL A 40 5.14 12.27 -14.12
CA VAL A 40 6.27 11.43 -14.56
C VAL A 40 6.16 11.05 -16.04
N SER A 41 4.95 11.02 -16.61
CA SER A 41 4.72 10.76 -18.04
C SER A 41 5.43 11.76 -18.97
N GLU A 42 5.82 12.94 -18.47
CA GLU A 42 6.57 13.93 -19.26
C GLU A 42 8.09 13.69 -19.31
N ILE A 43 8.60 12.71 -18.56
CA ILE A 43 10.04 12.44 -18.46
C ILE A 43 10.37 10.96 -18.71
N GLU A 44 9.49 10.20 -19.34
CA GLU A 44 9.67 8.76 -19.56
C GLU A 44 10.99 8.41 -20.26
N ASP A 45 11.43 9.24 -21.20
CA ASP A 45 12.66 9.10 -21.97
C ASP A 45 13.95 9.42 -21.18
N GLN A 46 13.81 9.95 -19.96
CA GLN A 46 14.91 10.38 -19.11
C GLN A 46 15.10 9.49 -17.87
N ARG A 47 14.36 8.38 -17.76
CA ARG A 47 14.36 7.49 -16.59
C ARG A 47 15.39 6.35 -16.71
N PRO A 48 15.96 5.89 -15.59
CA PRO A 48 15.74 6.37 -14.22
C PRO A 48 16.52 7.67 -13.93
N ILE A 49 15.86 8.63 -13.27
CA ILE A 49 16.44 9.97 -13.06
C ILE A 49 17.67 9.93 -12.16
N ASN A 50 17.77 8.95 -11.25
CA ASN A 50 18.96 8.73 -10.43
C ASN A 50 20.24 8.39 -11.24
N GLN A 51 20.12 7.93 -12.49
CA GLN A 51 21.23 7.59 -13.38
C GLN A 51 21.47 8.67 -14.46
N HIS A 52 20.46 9.49 -14.78
CA HIS A 52 20.53 10.43 -15.90
C HIS A 52 20.53 11.91 -15.51
N TRP A 53 20.11 12.27 -14.29
CA TRP A 53 20.03 13.65 -13.83
C TRP A 53 21.08 13.96 -12.77
N SER A 54 21.52 15.22 -12.72
CA SER A 54 22.30 15.71 -11.60
C SER A 54 21.44 15.78 -10.34
N TRP A 55 22.06 15.59 -9.18
CA TRP A 55 21.34 15.51 -7.90
C TRP A 55 20.52 16.77 -7.59
N ASP A 56 21.06 17.95 -7.92
CA ASP A 56 20.36 19.22 -7.76
C ASP A 56 19.07 19.29 -8.60
N LYS A 57 19.07 18.73 -9.82
CA LYS A 57 17.90 18.67 -10.70
C LYS A 57 16.81 17.78 -10.10
N ILE A 58 17.20 16.62 -9.57
CA ILE A 58 16.29 15.71 -8.87
C ILE A 58 15.64 16.42 -7.67
N LEU A 59 16.44 17.02 -6.78
CA LEU A 59 15.95 17.63 -5.54
C LEU A 59 14.96 18.79 -5.76
N ARG A 60 15.18 19.63 -6.77
CA ARG A 60 14.26 20.74 -7.07
C ARG A 60 13.02 20.32 -7.85
N SER A 61 13.04 19.17 -8.53
CA SER A 61 11.91 18.64 -9.30
C SER A 61 10.72 18.23 -8.41
N PRO A 62 9.52 18.00 -8.97
CA PRO A 62 8.39 17.45 -8.24
C PRO A 62 8.43 15.92 -8.10
N PHE A 63 9.45 15.25 -8.66
CA PHE A 63 9.45 13.81 -8.81
C PHE A 63 9.85 13.10 -7.51
N ILE A 64 9.00 12.18 -7.10
CA ILE A 64 9.10 11.50 -5.81
C ILE A 64 9.69 10.11 -6.03
N LYS A 65 10.75 9.78 -5.29
CA LYS A 65 11.43 8.46 -5.41
C LYS A 65 10.50 7.29 -5.06
N GLN A 66 9.72 7.44 -3.98
CA GLN A 66 8.91 6.38 -3.39
C GLN A 66 7.73 6.92 -2.58
N ALA A 67 6.85 6.04 -2.10
CA ALA A 67 5.76 6.44 -1.20
C ALA A 67 6.30 7.22 0.01
N ASP A 68 5.68 8.37 0.28
CA ASP A 68 6.04 9.28 1.38
C ASP A 68 4.77 9.65 2.17
N VAL A 69 3.99 10.64 1.73
CA VAL A 69 2.62 10.89 2.26
C VAL A 69 1.78 9.61 2.19
N LEU A 70 1.86 8.90 1.06
CA LEU A 70 1.17 7.63 0.86
C LEU A 70 1.70 6.51 1.78
N GLN A 71 2.96 6.56 2.21
CA GLN A 71 3.49 5.61 3.19
C GLN A 71 2.87 5.84 4.57
N GLY A 72 2.69 7.09 4.98
CA GLY A 72 1.99 7.44 6.22
C GLY A 72 0.52 7.01 6.19
N ILE A 73 -0.17 7.27 5.07
CA ILE A 73 -1.55 6.84 4.84
C ILE A 73 -1.68 5.32 4.87
N TYR A 74 -0.74 4.58 4.29
CA TYR A 74 -0.73 3.13 4.37
C TYR A 74 -0.53 2.62 5.80
N PHE A 75 0.37 3.24 6.57
CA PHE A 75 0.72 2.78 7.91
C PHE A 75 -0.41 3.02 8.93
N LEU A 76 -1.07 4.17 8.85
CA LEU A 76 -2.20 4.57 9.70
C LEU A 76 -3.51 4.50 8.91
N ASN A 77 -3.73 3.36 8.23
CA ASN A 77 -4.78 3.21 7.24
C ASN A 77 -6.19 3.54 7.77
N ASP A 78 -6.47 3.21 9.02
CA ASP A 78 -7.75 3.45 9.69
C ASP A 78 -7.97 4.90 10.16
N GLU A 79 -6.93 5.72 10.19
CA GLU A 79 -7.00 7.14 10.58
C GLU A 79 -7.43 8.08 9.44
N TYR A 80 -7.52 7.57 8.20
CA TYR A 80 -7.86 8.36 7.02
C TYR A 80 -9.13 7.88 6.33
N THR A 81 -9.97 8.83 5.93
CA THR A 81 -11.15 8.56 5.12
C THR A 81 -10.77 8.11 3.70
N MET A 82 -11.66 7.37 3.04
CA MET A 82 -11.47 6.97 1.63
C MET A 82 -11.24 8.17 0.71
N GLU A 83 -11.93 9.29 0.94
CA GLU A 83 -11.76 10.52 0.17
C GLU A 83 -10.35 11.12 0.35
N GLN A 84 -9.84 11.17 1.58
CA GLN A 84 -8.46 11.63 1.83
C GLN A 84 -7.43 10.71 1.17
N LYS A 85 -7.63 9.40 1.26
CA LYS A 85 -6.76 8.42 0.59
C LYS A 85 -6.77 8.64 -0.92
N GLU A 86 -7.94 8.83 -1.53
CA GLU A 86 -8.07 9.02 -2.97
C GLU A 86 -7.41 10.32 -3.44
N LYS A 87 -7.71 11.45 -2.79
CA LYS A 87 -7.12 12.75 -3.14
C LYS A 87 -5.60 12.73 -3.09
N ASN A 88 -5.03 12.15 -2.04
CA ASN A 88 -3.57 12.04 -1.91
C ASN A 88 -3.00 11.04 -2.92
N PHE A 89 -3.67 9.92 -3.18
CA PHE A 89 -3.21 8.93 -4.17
C PHE A 89 -3.18 9.53 -5.57
N ASP A 90 -4.28 10.15 -6.00
CA ASP A 90 -4.42 10.74 -7.34
C ASP A 90 -3.47 11.94 -7.54
N PHE A 91 -3.06 12.62 -6.46
CA PHE A 91 -2.05 13.67 -6.54
C PHE A 91 -0.61 13.13 -6.59
N TYR A 92 -0.25 12.20 -5.71
CA TYR A 92 1.15 11.78 -5.54
C TYR A 92 1.58 10.62 -6.44
N GLU A 93 0.67 9.72 -6.82
CA GLU A 93 1.04 8.58 -7.68
C GLU A 93 1.60 9.03 -9.04
N PRO A 94 0.97 9.99 -9.76
CA PRO A 94 1.51 10.47 -11.04
C PRO A 94 2.86 11.19 -10.93
N LEU A 95 3.25 11.64 -9.73
CA LEU A 95 4.53 12.30 -9.45
C LEU A 95 5.63 11.31 -9.02
N THR A 96 5.28 10.04 -8.78
CA THR A 96 6.20 9.05 -8.20
C THR A 96 6.93 8.25 -9.29
N VAL A 97 8.26 8.30 -9.31
CA VAL A 97 9.09 7.55 -10.28
C VAL A 97 9.29 6.08 -9.91
N HIS A 98 8.98 5.70 -8.67
CA HIS A 98 9.15 4.35 -8.14
C HIS A 98 10.58 3.80 -8.33
N GLU A 99 11.60 4.66 -8.16
CA GLU A 99 13.03 4.31 -8.22
C GLU A 99 13.56 3.78 -6.88
N SER A 100 12.65 3.19 -6.12
CA SER A 100 12.89 2.41 -4.91
C SER A 100 12.00 1.19 -4.99
N SER A 101 12.58 0.02 -4.74
CA SER A 101 11.83 -1.25 -4.74
C SER A 101 10.68 -1.30 -3.73
N LEU A 102 10.74 -0.47 -2.69
CA LEU A 102 9.69 -0.32 -1.67
C LEU A 102 8.44 0.41 -2.18
N SER A 103 8.51 1.10 -3.32
CA SER A 103 7.43 2.01 -3.73
C SER A 103 6.23 1.31 -4.35
N PRO A 104 6.36 0.42 -5.36
CA PRO A 104 5.20 -0.08 -6.09
C PRO A 104 4.21 -0.87 -5.23
N CYS A 105 4.70 -1.62 -4.23
CA CYS A 105 3.83 -2.43 -3.37
C CYS A 105 2.85 -1.57 -2.55
N ILE A 106 3.30 -0.45 -1.98
CA ILE A 106 2.45 0.46 -1.19
C ILE A 106 1.39 1.10 -2.08
N HIS A 107 1.78 1.57 -3.26
CA HIS A 107 0.83 2.15 -4.21
C HIS A 107 -0.15 1.07 -4.73
N SER A 108 0.29 -0.17 -4.93
CA SER A 108 -0.59 -1.29 -5.32
C SER A 108 -1.66 -1.55 -4.26
N ILE A 109 -1.28 -1.57 -2.98
CA ILE A 109 -2.20 -1.78 -1.86
C ILE A 109 -3.23 -0.65 -1.76
N LEU A 110 -2.79 0.61 -1.86
CA LEU A 110 -3.71 1.76 -1.83
C LEU A 110 -4.62 1.80 -3.06
N ALA A 111 -4.09 1.52 -4.26
CA ALA A 111 -4.90 1.44 -5.46
C ALA A 111 -5.98 0.34 -5.35
N ALA A 112 -5.62 -0.81 -4.79
CA ALA A 112 -6.56 -1.90 -4.54
C ALA A 112 -7.69 -1.46 -3.58
N GLU A 113 -7.34 -0.83 -2.47
CA GLU A 113 -8.29 -0.32 -1.49
C GLU A 113 -9.23 0.74 -2.08
N LEU A 114 -8.72 1.61 -2.95
CA LEU A 114 -9.47 2.64 -3.66
C LEU A 114 -10.30 2.09 -4.84
N GLY A 115 -10.33 0.77 -5.07
CA GLY A 115 -11.05 0.16 -6.19
C GLY A 115 -10.40 0.40 -7.56
N LYS A 116 -9.19 0.97 -7.61
CA LYS A 116 -8.42 1.21 -8.84
C LYS A 116 -7.68 -0.07 -9.27
N GLN A 117 -8.45 -1.15 -9.48
CA GLN A 117 -7.94 -2.53 -9.67
C GLN A 117 -6.88 -2.66 -10.77
N LYS A 118 -7.09 -2.04 -11.95
CA LYS A 118 -6.11 -2.07 -13.04
C LYS A 118 -4.75 -1.51 -12.62
N LYS A 119 -4.77 -0.38 -11.91
CA LYS A 119 -3.56 0.25 -11.38
C LYS A 119 -2.90 -0.58 -10.29
N ALA A 120 -3.71 -1.21 -9.43
CA ALA A 120 -3.22 -2.12 -8.40
C ALA A 120 -2.45 -3.31 -9.01
N VAL A 121 -2.98 -3.90 -10.09
CA VAL A 121 -2.38 -5.03 -10.81
C VAL A 121 -1.11 -4.62 -11.56
N GLU A 122 -1.13 -3.46 -12.24
CA GLU A 122 0.06 -2.86 -12.88
C GLU A 122 1.22 -2.72 -11.88
N LEU A 123 0.95 -2.12 -10.72
CA LEU A 123 1.95 -1.91 -9.67
C LEU A 123 2.37 -3.21 -8.98
N TYR A 124 1.46 -4.17 -8.85
CA TYR A 124 1.75 -5.53 -8.38
C TYR A 124 2.76 -6.23 -9.32
N GLN A 125 2.54 -6.17 -10.63
CA GLN A 125 3.46 -6.77 -11.61
C GLN A 125 4.86 -6.16 -11.50
N ARG A 126 4.94 -4.84 -11.31
CA ARG A 126 6.22 -4.15 -11.10
C ARG A 126 6.95 -4.62 -9.84
N THR A 127 6.26 -4.81 -8.71
CA THR A 127 6.90 -5.33 -7.48
C THR A 127 7.26 -6.82 -7.59
N ALA A 128 6.39 -7.63 -8.18
CA ALA A 128 6.55 -9.09 -8.25
C ALA A 128 7.60 -9.54 -9.25
N ARG A 129 7.84 -8.72 -10.28
CA ARG A 129 8.78 -9.02 -11.36
C ARG A 129 9.97 -8.07 -11.39
N LEU A 130 10.19 -7.27 -10.33
CA LEU A 130 11.24 -6.25 -10.27
C LEU A 130 12.60 -6.80 -10.71
N ASP A 131 13.09 -7.83 -10.02
CA ASP A 131 14.39 -8.45 -10.31
C ASP A 131 14.35 -9.32 -11.58
N LEU A 132 13.21 -9.98 -11.87
CA LEU A 132 13.07 -10.86 -13.04
C LEU A 132 13.15 -10.09 -14.37
N ASP A 133 12.57 -8.89 -14.40
CA ASP A 133 12.49 -8.04 -15.60
C ASP A 133 13.46 -6.85 -15.51
N ASN A 134 14.29 -6.78 -14.46
CA ASN A 134 15.25 -5.71 -14.19
C ASN A 134 14.66 -4.29 -14.31
N TYR A 135 13.47 -4.07 -13.73
CA TYR A 135 12.69 -2.83 -13.87
C TYR A 135 13.45 -1.55 -13.48
N ASN A 136 14.33 -1.64 -12.48
CA ASN A 136 15.11 -0.51 -11.97
C ASN A 136 16.49 -0.38 -12.64
N ASN A 137 16.84 -1.29 -13.55
CA ASN A 137 18.13 -1.33 -14.23
C ASN A 137 19.35 -1.44 -13.27
N ASP A 138 19.17 -2.14 -12.15
CA ASP A 138 20.16 -2.29 -11.06
C ASP A 138 20.19 -3.72 -10.45
N THR A 139 19.47 -4.70 -11.03
CA THR A 139 19.50 -6.09 -10.54
C THR A 139 20.89 -6.73 -10.66
N VAL A 140 21.78 -6.17 -11.47
CA VAL A 140 23.19 -6.56 -11.55
C VAL A 140 23.93 -6.40 -10.20
N ASP A 141 23.47 -5.48 -9.35
CA ASP A 141 24.06 -5.21 -8.03
C ASP A 141 23.53 -6.17 -6.94
N GLY A 142 22.49 -6.95 -7.23
CA GLY A 142 21.90 -7.93 -6.33
C GLY A 142 20.37 -7.92 -6.35
N LEU A 143 19.77 -8.84 -5.59
CA LEU A 143 18.33 -8.98 -5.48
C LEU A 143 17.74 -7.99 -4.47
N HIS A 144 16.56 -7.45 -4.77
CA HIS A 144 15.85 -6.51 -3.91
C HIS A 144 15.03 -7.26 -2.85
N ILE A 145 15.71 -7.72 -1.78
CA ILE A 145 15.11 -8.55 -0.72
C ILE A 145 13.84 -7.95 -0.12
N THR A 146 13.81 -6.63 0.11
CA THR A 146 12.62 -5.93 0.63
C THR A 146 11.48 -5.84 -0.38
N SER A 147 11.76 -5.89 -1.69
CA SER A 147 10.73 -5.95 -2.74
C SER A 147 9.97 -7.26 -2.72
N MET A 148 10.65 -8.35 -2.36
CA MET A 148 10.08 -9.70 -2.38
C MET A 148 8.91 -9.84 -1.40
N SER A 149 8.99 -9.20 -0.23
CA SER A 149 7.86 -9.14 0.71
C SER A 149 6.71 -8.26 0.19
N GLY A 150 7.03 -7.24 -0.61
CA GLY A 150 6.04 -6.35 -1.26
C GLY A 150 5.04 -7.12 -2.13
N SER A 151 5.49 -8.14 -2.85
CA SER A 151 4.63 -9.00 -3.69
C SER A 151 3.57 -9.75 -2.87
N TRP A 152 3.96 -10.26 -1.70
CA TRP A 152 3.02 -10.93 -0.79
C TRP A 152 2.04 -9.92 -0.18
N LEU A 153 2.53 -8.75 0.24
CA LEU A 153 1.69 -7.70 0.81
C LEU A 153 0.66 -7.16 -0.19
N ALA A 154 1.03 -7.00 -1.46
CA ALA A 154 0.11 -6.56 -2.51
C ALA A 154 -1.04 -7.55 -2.73
N ILE A 155 -0.80 -8.86 -2.63
CA ILE A 155 -1.89 -9.85 -2.68
C ILE A 155 -2.72 -9.81 -1.39
N VAL A 156 -2.08 -9.86 -0.23
CA VAL A 156 -2.78 -10.07 1.04
C VAL A 156 -3.47 -8.79 1.54
N GLN A 157 -2.75 -7.67 1.59
CA GLN A 157 -3.30 -6.39 2.02
C GLN A 157 -3.91 -5.60 0.86
N GLY A 158 -3.43 -5.78 -0.38
CA GLY A 158 -4.07 -5.15 -1.54
C GLY A 158 -5.28 -5.96 -1.99
N PHE A 159 -5.06 -7.03 -2.74
CA PHE A 159 -6.14 -7.73 -3.44
C PHE A 159 -7.14 -8.40 -2.52
N ALA A 160 -6.69 -9.04 -1.44
CA ALA A 160 -7.60 -9.62 -0.44
C ALA A 160 -8.18 -8.57 0.53
N GLY A 161 -7.69 -7.33 0.46
CA GLY A 161 -8.09 -6.26 1.37
C GLY A 161 -7.87 -6.60 2.85
N MET A 162 -6.89 -7.46 3.18
CA MET A 162 -6.68 -7.87 4.56
C MET A 162 -6.27 -6.67 5.41
N ARG A 163 -7.00 -6.45 6.50
CA ARG A 163 -6.68 -5.47 7.53
C ARG A 163 -6.96 -6.06 8.91
N TYR A 164 -6.36 -5.48 9.93
CA TYR A 164 -6.54 -5.89 11.31
C TYR A 164 -6.65 -4.63 12.16
N ASP A 165 -7.84 -4.38 12.69
CA ASP A 165 -8.09 -3.16 13.47
C ASP A 165 -8.82 -3.61 14.74
N HIS A 166 -8.42 -3.10 15.91
CA HIS A 166 -9.18 -3.27 17.17
C HIS A 166 -9.66 -4.72 17.46
N ASP A 167 -8.75 -5.70 17.35
CA ASP A 167 -9.03 -7.14 17.54
C ASP A 167 -9.90 -7.82 16.46
N GLN A 168 -10.18 -7.15 15.34
CA GLN A 168 -10.99 -7.68 14.24
C GLN A 168 -10.18 -7.86 12.96
N LEU A 169 -10.19 -9.08 12.41
CA LEU A 169 -9.61 -9.39 11.11
C LEU A 169 -10.67 -9.18 10.02
N LYS A 170 -10.35 -8.38 9.01
CA LYS A 170 -11.26 -8.06 7.90
C LYS A 170 -10.63 -8.28 6.53
N PHE A 171 -11.47 -8.63 5.56
CA PHE A 171 -11.10 -8.85 4.16
C PHE A 171 -12.09 -8.11 3.24
N ASN A 172 -11.57 -7.53 2.16
CA ASN A 172 -12.37 -6.92 1.09
C ASN A 172 -11.81 -7.35 -0.27
N PRO A 173 -11.94 -8.64 -0.63
CA PRO A 173 -11.22 -9.23 -1.73
C PRO A 173 -11.77 -8.88 -3.11
N PHE A 174 -10.90 -8.89 -4.13
CA PHE A 174 -11.29 -8.92 -5.53
C PHE A 174 -10.35 -9.82 -6.34
N VAL A 175 -10.83 -10.38 -7.45
CA VAL A 175 -10.00 -11.15 -8.39
C VAL A 175 -9.43 -10.22 -9.46
N PRO A 176 -8.10 -10.13 -9.62
CA PRO A 176 -7.48 -9.40 -10.73
C PRO A 176 -8.00 -9.84 -12.10
N GLU A 177 -8.10 -8.88 -13.04
CA GLU A 177 -8.44 -9.19 -14.43
C GLU A 177 -7.42 -10.18 -15.02
N GLY A 178 -7.91 -11.28 -15.60
CA GLY A 178 -7.08 -12.35 -16.17
C GLY A 178 -6.61 -13.42 -15.17
N TRP A 179 -7.02 -13.36 -13.90
CA TRP A 179 -6.79 -14.44 -12.94
C TRP A 179 -8.07 -15.26 -12.76
N ASP A 180 -7.94 -16.57 -12.61
CA ASP A 180 -9.09 -17.44 -12.28
C ASP A 180 -9.38 -17.41 -10.79
N HIS A 181 -8.31 -17.46 -9.97
CA HIS A 181 -8.38 -17.44 -8.51
C HIS A 181 -6.99 -17.15 -7.91
N TYR A 182 -6.95 -16.88 -6.61
CA TYR A 182 -5.72 -16.90 -5.81
C TYR A 182 -5.99 -17.43 -4.41
N SER A 183 -4.95 -17.95 -3.76
CA SER A 183 -5.05 -18.41 -2.37
C SER A 183 -3.77 -18.18 -1.59
N PHE A 184 -3.93 -18.00 -0.28
CA PHE A 184 -2.82 -17.83 0.65
C PHE A 184 -3.23 -18.27 2.06
N LYS A 185 -2.23 -18.37 2.95
CA LYS A 185 -2.44 -18.69 4.36
C LYS A 185 -1.86 -17.59 5.22
N ILE A 186 -2.53 -17.30 6.33
CA ILE A 186 -2.04 -16.39 7.37
C ILE A 186 -2.10 -17.08 8.73
N ASN A 187 -1.22 -16.64 9.63
CA ASN A 187 -1.35 -16.94 11.04
C ASN A 187 -1.82 -15.67 11.76
N TYR A 188 -2.98 -15.75 12.40
CA TYR A 188 -3.54 -14.65 13.17
C TYR A 188 -3.88 -15.11 14.58
N ARG A 189 -3.15 -14.61 15.58
CA ARG A 189 -3.36 -14.95 17.01
C ARG A 189 -3.41 -16.46 17.25
N GLY A 190 -2.47 -17.21 16.68
CA GLY A 190 -2.37 -18.66 16.82
C GLY A 190 -3.32 -19.46 15.92
N ARG A 191 -4.10 -18.81 15.07
CA ARG A 191 -5.05 -19.43 14.13
C ARG A 191 -4.47 -19.47 12.72
N LEU A 192 -4.42 -20.65 12.12
CA LEU A 192 -4.00 -20.81 10.72
C LEU A 192 -5.24 -20.73 9.82
N ILE A 193 -5.34 -19.66 9.04
CA ILE A 193 -6.49 -19.40 8.16
C ILE A 193 -6.01 -19.50 6.71
N GLU A 194 -6.70 -20.29 5.90
CA GLU A 194 -6.57 -20.29 4.44
C GLU A 194 -7.65 -19.40 3.84
N VAL A 195 -7.21 -18.53 2.93
CA VAL A 195 -8.07 -17.62 2.17
C VAL A 195 -7.97 -18.04 0.70
N TYR A 196 -9.11 -18.30 0.08
CA TYR A 196 -9.24 -18.62 -1.33
C TYR A 196 -10.26 -17.67 -1.96
N VAL A 197 -9.92 -17.04 -3.07
CA VAL A 197 -10.76 -16.06 -3.76
C VAL A 197 -10.84 -16.43 -5.23
N ASP A 198 -12.07 -16.58 -5.73
CA ASP A 198 -12.39 -16.83 -7.14
C ASP A 198 -13.53 -15.90 -7.60
N HIS A 199 -14.03 -16.11 -8.81
CA HIS A 199 -15.16 -15.35 -9.36
C HIS A 199 -16.53 -15.69 -8.73
N GLU A 200 -16.62 -16.75 -7.94
CA GLU A 200 -17.83 -17.15 -7.20
C GLU A 200 -17.89 -16.49 -5.82
N GLY A 201 -16.74 -16.16 -5.22
CA GLY A 201 -16.66 -15.44 -3.96
C GLY A 201 -15.40 -15.77 -3.15
N THR A 202 -15.51 -15.59 -1.83
CA THR A 202 -14.40 -15.85 -0.89
C THR A 202 -14.69 -17.08 -0.04
N LYS A 203 -13.70 -17.97 0.04
CA LYS A 203 -13.74 -19.18 0.84
C LYS A 203 -12.67 -19.09 1.92
N LEU A 204 -13.08 -19.20 3.18
CA LEU A 204 -12.21 -19.10 4.35
C LEU A 204 -12.21 -20.44 5.09
N THR A 205 -11.04 -21.03 5.31
CA THR A 205 -10.90 -22.27 6.08
C THR A 205 -10.04 -22.03 7.30
N LEU A 206 -10.57 -22.27 8.50
CA LEU A 206 -9.78 -22.28 9.73
C LEU A 206 -9.10 -23.66 9.86
N LEU A 207 -7.87 -23.75 9.40
CA LEU A 207 -7.12 -25.01 9.36
C LEU A 207 -6.66 -25.47 10.75
N LYS A 208 -6.44 -24.53 11.68
CA LYS A 208 -6.02 -24.81 13.06
C LYS A 208 -6.32 -23.64 13.99
N GLY A 209 -6.73 -23.93 15.22
CA GLY A 209 -6.88 -22.95 16.30
C GLY A 209 -8.33 -22.71 16.70
N GLU A 210 -8.54 -21.90 17.74
CA GLU A 210 -9.88 -21.59 18.25
C GLU A 210 -10.73 -20.81 17.24
N ASP A 211 -12.05 -20.98 17.33
CA ASP A 211 -13.05 -20.23 16.56
C ASP A 211 -12.76 -18.72 16.55
N ILE A 212 -13.08 -18.08 15.43
CA ILE A 212 -12.87 -16.64 15.25
C ILE A 212 -13.96 -16.04 14.38
N ASP A 213 -14.37 -14.83 14.74
CA ASP A 213 -15.20 -13.98 13.91
C ASP A 213 -14.31 -13.08 13.03
N VAL A 214 -14.58 -13.08 11.73
CA VAL A 214 -13.94 -12.21 10.74
C VAL A 214 -14.98 -11.38 10.01
N LEU A 215 -14.56 -10.30 9.36
CA LEU A 215 -15.39 -9.56 8.41
C LEU A 215 -14.96 -9.84 6.97
N VAL A 216 -15.93 -10.10 6.10
CA VAL A 216 -15.73 -10.16 4.64
C VAL A 216 -16.74 -9.24 3.99
N HIS A 217 -16.28 -8.22 3.28
CA HIS A 217 -17.15 -7.16 2.75
C HIS A 217 -18.12 -6.61 3.82
N ASP A 218 -17.58 -6.32 5.01
CA ASP A 218 -18.30 -5.86 6.21
C ASP A 218 -19.35 -6.82 6.79
N LYS A 219 -19.44 -8.05 6.27
CA LYS A 219 -20.32 -9.10 6.82
C LYS A 219 -19.54 -9.98 7.77
N LYS A 220 -20.11 -10.20 8.96
CA LYS A 220 -19.55 -11.07 9.99
C LYS A 220 -19.68 -12.55 9.59
N VAL A 221 -18.55 -13.26 9.64
CA VAL A 221 -18.45 -14.69 9.37
C VAL A 221 -17.69 -15.37 10.51
N THR A 222 -18.25 -16.44 11.06
CA THR A 222 -17.59 -17.24 12.10
C THR A 222 -16.87 -18.41 11.45
N LEU A 223 -15.58 -18.52 11.69
CA LEU A 223 -14.76 -19.65 11.23
C LEU A 223 -14.58 -20.65 12.37
N LYS A 224 -14.75 -21.93 12.05
CA LYS A 224 -14.58 -23.07 12.97
C LYS A 224 -13.50 -24.00 12.47
N GLU A 225 -12.76 -24.60 13.39
CA GLU A 225 -11.63 -25.46 13.05
C GLU A 225 -12.05 -26.62 12.15
N GLY A 226 -11.35 -26.77 11.01
CA GLY A 226 -11.60 -27.80 10.01
C GLY A 226 -12.75 -27.49 9.04
N GLU A 227 -13.46 -26.39 9.20
CA GLU A 227 -14.58 -26.00 8.33
C GLU A 227 -14.16 -24.92 7.31
N THR A 228 -14.69 -25.04 6.10
CA THR A 228 -14.63 -23.99 5.06
C THR A 228 -15.95 -23.24 5.05
N THR A 229 -15.88 -21.91 5.12
CA THR A 229 -17.03 -21.02 5.06
C THR A 229 -16.98 -20.18 3.80
N ASN A 230 -18.09 -20.15 3.05
CA ASN A 230 -18.27 -19.25 1.91
C ASN A 230 -18.78 -17.90 2.45
N ALA A 231 -18.12 -16.81 2.06
CA ALA A 231 -18.38 -15.45 2.52
C ALA A 231 -18.75 -14.51 1.36
#